data_AF-A0A2K1E3D7-F1
#
_entry.id   AF-A0A2K1E3D7-F1
#
_cell.length_a   1.000
_cell.length_b   1.000
_cell.length_c   1.000
_cell.angle_alpha   90.00
_cell.angle_beta   90.00
_cell.angle_gamma   90.00
#
_symmetry.space_group_name_H-M   'P 1'
#
loop_
_entity.id
_entity.type
_entity.pdbx_description
1 polymer ?
#
loop_
_entity_poly.entity_id
_entity_poly.type
_entity_poly.pdbx_seq_one_letter_code
_entity_poly.pdbx_strand_id
1 'polypeptide(L)' 'MDIINIYTEEVEALEAKFESVSDDSLTRENLKEETHEVLARLKKDQDTEAYFDLNDDFEELIFRLISIIGQL' A
#
# COMPACT_ATOMS: atom_id res chain seq x y z
N MET A 1 -18.62 3.88 -2.04
CA MET A 1 -17.23 4.08 -2.46
C MET A 1 -16.63 2.70 -2.53
N ASP A 2 -16.05 2.33 -3.66
CA ASP A 2 -15.46 1.01 -3.89
C ASP A 2 -14.22 0.84 -3.00
N ILE A 3 -14.08 -0.31 -2.33
CA ILE A 3 -12.96 -0.57 -1.43
C ILE A 3 -11.62 -0.55 -2.18
N ILE A 4 -11.63 -0.99 -3.44
CA ILE A 4 -10.45 -0.93 -4.31
C ILE A 4 -10.08 0.53 -4.59
N ASN A 5 -11.04 1.41 -4.88
CA ASN A 5 -10.74 2.82 -5.09
C ASN A 5 -10.14 3.48 -3.84
N ILE A 6 -10.59 3.11 -2.65
CA ILE A 6 -10.01 3.61 -1.39
C ILE A 6 -8.53 3.21 -1.30
N TYR A 7 -8.23 1.93 -1.51
CA TYR A 7 -6.85 1.46 -1.44
C TYR A 7 -5.99 2.02 -2.58
N THR A 8 -6.52 2.18 -3.79
CA THR A 8 -5.82 2.82 -4.90
C THR A 8 -5.37 4.23 -4.54
N GLU A 9 -6.26 5.05 -3.98
CA GLU A 9 -5.91 6.41 -3.53
C GLU A 9 -4.84 6.40 -2.43
N GLU A 10 -4.90 5.47 -1.48
CA GLU A 10 -3.88 5.32 -0.43
C GLU A 10 -2.51 4.89 -1.00
N VAL A 11 -2.49 3.92 -1.93
CA VAL A 11 -1.25 3.46 -2.58
C VAL A 11 -0.64 4.59 -3.42
N GLU A 12 -1.42 5.30 -4.22
CA GLU A 12 -0.95 6.43 -5.02
C GLU A 12 -0.36 7.55 -4.13
N ALA A 13 -0.97 7.82 -2.98
CA ALA A 13 -0.45 8.79 -2.03
C ALA A 13 0.91 8.35 -1.44
N LEU A 14 1.08 7.06 -1.14
CA LEU A 14 2.35 6.51 -0.66
C LEU A 14 3.43 6.54 -1.75
N GLU A 15 3.08 6.24 -3.00
CA GLU A 15 4.01 6.34 -4.14
C GLU A 15 4.48 7.78 -4.35
N ALA A 16 3.57 8.76 -4.31
CA ALA A 16 3.94 10.17 -4.40
C ALA A 16 4.85 10.62 -3.24
N LYS A 17 4.59 10.15 -2.01
CA LYS A 17 5.48 10.38 -0.87
C LYS A 17 6.85 9.76 -1.11
N PHE A 18 6.91 8.52 -1.60
CA PHE A 18 8.14 7.82 -1.93
C PHE A 18 8.96 8.55 -2.99
N GLU A 19 8.35 9.04 -4.07
CA GLU A 19 9.04 9.83 -5.10
C GLU A 19 9.62 11.14 -4.56
N SER A 20 8.97 11.71 -3.54
CA SER A 20 9.42 12.95 -2.89
C SER A 20 10.34 12.73 -1.69
N VAL A 21 10.57 11.47 -1.29
CA VAL A 21 11.31 11.16 -0.06
C VAL A 21 12.78 11.55 -0.22
N SER A 22 13.31 12.31 0.74
CA SER A 22 14.75 12.57 0.81
C SER A 22 15.47 11.39 1.45
N ASP A 23 16.80 11.34 1.34
CA ASP A 23 17.64 10.33 2.02
C ASP A 23 17.70 10.50 3.55
N ASP A 24 16.76 11.23 4.15
CA ASP A 24 16.60 11.33 5.59
C ASP A 24 16.08 10.01 6.16
N SER A 25 16.88 9.40 7.04
CA SER A 25 16.59 8.09 7.65
C SER A 25 15.25 8.04 8.38
N LEU A 26 14.87 9.11 9.08
CA LEU A 26 13.63 9.14 9.86
C LEU A 26 12.42 9.21 8.93
N THR A 27 12.52 10.00 7.87
CA THR A 27 11.46 10.14 6.86
C THR A 27 11.23 8.82 6.11
N ARG A 28 12.30 8.10 5.74
CA ARG A 28 12.21 6.77 5.11
C ARG A 28 11.62 5.72 6.07
N GLU A 29 11.99 5.75 7.34
CA GLU A 29 11.44 4.83 8.36
C GLU A 29 9.94 5.06 8.56
N ASN A 30 9.50 6.31 8.71
CA ASN A 30 8.08 6.65 8.83
C ASN A 30 7.29 6.22 7.60
N LEU A 31 7.80 6.49 6.40
CA LEU A 31 7.13 6.05 5.16
C LEU A 31 7.04 4.53 5.07
N LYS A 32 8.07 3.81 5.53
CA LYS A 32 8.05 2.35 5.59
C LYS A 32 6.98 1.83 6.55
N GLU A 33 6.85 2.45 7.73
CA GLU A 33 5.80 2.11 8.70
C GLU A 33 4.40 2.35 8.13
N GLU A 34 4.14 3.54 7.56
CA GLU A 34 2.87 3.85 6.89
C GLU A 34 2.54 2.84 5.77
N THR A 35 3.53 2.48 4.96
CA THR A 35 3.36 1.50 3.87
C THR A 35 3.01 0.10 4.42
N HIS A 36 3.61 -0.30 5.54
CA HIS A 36 3.27 -1.56 6.20
C HIS A 36 1.86 -1.57 6.80
N GLU A 37 1.38 -0.46 7.35
CA GLU A 37 0.02 -0.34 7.87
C GLU A 37 -1.03 -0.53 6.77
N VAL A 38 -0.85 0.14 5.62
CA VAL A 38 -1.74 -0.02 4.46
C VAL A 38 -1.70 -1.47 3.96
N LEU A 39 -0.51 -2.06 3.82
CA LEU A 39 -0.35 -3.45 3.39
C LEU A 39 -1.08 -4.44 4.33
N ALA A 40 -1.02 -4.20 5.64
CA ALA A 40 -1.69 -5.07 6.62
C ALA A 40 -3.22 -5.00 6.51
N ARG A 41 -3.78 -3.80 6.32
CA ARG A 41 -5.22 -3.61 6.12
C ARG A 41 -5.68 -4.26 4.81
N LEU A 42 -4.92 -4.04 3.74
CA LEU A 42 -5.21 -4.59 2.43
C LEU A 42 -5.24 -6.13 2.46
N LYS A 43 -4.23 -6.78 3.05
CA LYS A 43 -4.21 -8.25 3.21
C LYS A 43 -5.40 -8.77 4.01
N LYS A 44 -5.77 -8.07 5.09
CA LYS A 44 -6.92 -8.45 5.91
C LYS A 44 -8.23 -8.40 5.11
N ASP A 45 -8.38 -7.40 4.25
CA ASP A 45 -9.56 -7.27 3.40
C ASP A 45 -9.52 -8.26 2.23
N GLN A 46 -8.36 -8.54 1.65
CA GLN A 46 -8.18 -9.61 0.66
C GLN A 46 -8.64 -10.98 1.18
N ASP A 47 -8.34 -11.30 2.44
CA ASP A 47 -8.75 -12.55 3.09
C ASP A 47 -10.26 -12.60 3.43
N THR A 48 -11.01 -11.51 3.20
CA THR A 48 -12.44 -11.45 3.50
C THR A 48 -13.27 -12.00 2.35
N GLU A 49 -14.10 -13.02 2.62
CA GLU A 49 -14.95 -13.70 1.63
C GLU A 49 -15.84 -12.73 0.81
N ALA A 50 -16.27 -11.62 1.41
CA ALA A 50 -17.08 -10.60 0.74
C ALA A 50 -16.36 -9.88 -0.41
N TYR A 51 -15.03 -9.99 -0.50
CA TYR A 51 -14.20 -9.32 -1.51
C TYR A 51 -13.39 -10.30 -2.36
N PHE A 52 -13.73 -11.59 -2.35
CA PHE A 52 -13.01 -12.63 -3.10
C PHE A 52 -12.92 -12.32 -4.61
N ASP A 53 -13.97 -11.72 -5.18
CA ASP A 53 -14.00 -11.33 -6.60
C ASP A 53 -13.02 -10.18 -6.94
N LEU A 54 -12.44 -9.52 -5.94
CA LEU A 54 -11.47 -8.42 -6.06
C LEU A 54 -10.03 -8.87 -5.76
N ASN A 55 -9.78 -10.18 -5.68
CA ASN A 55 -8.48 -10.71 -5.28
C ASN A 55 -7.34 -10.24 -6.21
N ASP A 56 -7.59 -10.20 -7.52
CA ASP A 56 -6.59 -9.74 -8.50
C ASP A 56 -6.23 -8.26 -8.28
N ASP A 57 -7.23 -7.42 -7.98
CA ASP A 57 -7.02 -5.99 -7.69
C ASP A 57 -6.21 -5.81 -6.39
N PHE A 58 -6.51 -6.60 -5.35
CA PHE A 58 -5.73 -6.60 -4.11
C PHE A 58 -4.28 -7.05 -4.35
N GLU A 59 -4.07 -8.11 -5.14
CA GLU A 59 -2.72 -8.60 -5.48
C GLU A 59 -1.89 -7.53 -6.20
N GLU A 60 -2.48 -6.78 -7.12
CA GLU A 60 -1.82 -5.66 -7.81
C GLU A 60 -1.37 -4.59 -6.81
N LEU A 61 -2.27 -4.15 -5.94
CA LEU A 61 -1.99 -3.11 -4.95
C LEU A 61 -0.95 -3.58 -3.91
N ILE A 62 -1.00 -4.85 -3.48
CA ILE A 62 0.02 -5.47 -2.61
C ILE A 62 1.40 -5.42 -3.28
N PHE A 63 1.47 -5.78 -4.57
CA PHE A 63 2.73 -5.79 -5.30
C PHE A 63 3.36 -4.39 -5.38
N ARG A 64 2.54 -3.35 -5.58
CA ARG A 64 2.99 -1.95 -5.56
C ARG A 64 3.57 -1.56 -4.20
N LEU A 65 2.88 -1.87 -3.10
CA LEU A 65 3.36 -1.58 -1.75
C LEU A 65 4.66 -2.33 -1.40
N ILE A 66 4.78 -3.60 -1.79
CA ILE A 66 6.01 -4.38 -1.62
C ILE A 66 7.16 -3.75 -2.41
N SER A 67 6.89 -3.22 -3.60
CA SER A 67 7.90 -2.55 -4.43
C SER A 67 8.43 -1.27 -3.77
N ILE A 68 7.58 -0.49 -3.10
CA ILE A 68 8.00 0.67 -2.28
C ILE A 68 8.90 0.21 -1.13
N ILE A 69 8.45 -0.76 -0.32
CA ILE A 69 9.19 -1.26 0.84
C ILE A 69 10.56 -1.82 0.45
N GLY A 70 10.66 -2.50 -0.70
CA GLY A 70 11.93 -3.07 -1.19
C GLY A 70 12.97 -2.03 -1.61
N GLN A 71 12.56 -0.77 -1.81
CA GLN A 71 13.43 0.33 -2.23
C GLN A 71 13.71 1.35 -1.11
N LEU A 72 12.98 1.28 0.01
CA LEU A 72 13.16 2.08 1.23
C LEU A 72 14.27 1.54 2.13
#